data_AF-A0A965MLT2-F1
#
_entry.id   AF-A0A965MLT2-F1
#
_cell.length_a   1.000
_cell.length_b   1.000
_cell.length_c   1.000
_cell.angle_alpha   90.00
_cell.angle_beta   90.00
_cell.angle_gamma   90.00
#
_symmetry.space_group_name_H-M   'P 1'
#
loop_
_entity.id
_entity.type
_entity.pdbx_description
1 polymer ?
#
loop_
_entity_poly.entity_id
_entity_poly.type
_entity_poly.pdbx_seq_one_letter_code
_entity_poly.pdbx_strand_id
1 'polypeptide(L)'
;MEKTNKKITSTDFLYFALVILGLAATVMLTNHNMREAQRTETAKKEAERLAEWLTKAGEARAKKESSGVDACDPPSEWAACQEALLNKEGPIGGLHNVIEDDGLIVAETCDKEKSETHGAYIIENGVPPGPGLPPAWAAITADTKLDAPLTLRVFVCGRSFHKIPVAEIKY
;
A
#
# COMPACT_ATOMS: atom_id res chain seq x y z
N MET A 1 27.82 8.35 -63.03
CA MET A 1 27.13 8.10 -61.75
C MET A 1 28.06 7.27 -60.88
N GLU A 2 28.92 7.93 -60.11
CA GLU A 2 29.94 7.27 -59.29
C GLU A 2 29.27 6.73 -58.02
N LYS A 3 29.12 5.41 -57.93
CA LYS A 3 28.68 4.75 -56.70
C LYS A 3 29.87 4.75 -55.74
N THR A 4 29.99 5.79 -54.92
CA THR A 4 30.87 5.78 -53.76
C THR A 4 30.39 4.71 -52.79
N ASN A 5 31.02 3.54 -52.87
CA ASN A 5 30.78 2.42 -51.98
C ASN A 5 31.40 2.77 -50.62
N LYS A 6 30.70 3.57 -49.83
CA LYS A 6 31.13 4.02 -48.50
C LYS A 6 31.22 2.79 -47.60
N LYS A 7 32.44 2.28 -47.40
CA LYS A 7 32.69 1.17 -46.50
C LYS A 7 32.39 1.63 -45.08
N ILE A 8 31.49 0.91 -44.40
CA ILE A 8 31.19 1.08 -42.98
C ILE A 8 32.53 0.98 -42.23
N THR A 9 32.87 2.05 -41.50
CA THR A 9 34.13 2.14 -40.77
C THR A 9 33.95 1.54 -39.38
N SER A 10 35.04 1.08 -38.74
CA SER A 10 35.00 0.57 -37.35
C SER A 10 34.34 1.54 -36.37
N THR A 11 34.50 2.85 -36.60
CA THR A 11 33.85 3.91 -35.84
C THR A 11 32.32 3.91 -36.00
N ASP A 12 31.82 3.64 -37.21
CA ASP A 12 30.37 3.54 -37.45
C ASP A 12 29.79 2.34 -36.69
N PHE A 13 30.50 1.20 -36.66
CA PHE A 13 30.08 0.02 -35.89
C PHE A 13 30.05 0.29 -34.39
N LEU A 14 31.08 0.96 -33.86
CA LEU A 14 31.11 1.39 -32.46
C LEU A 14 29.94 2.33 -32.13
N TYR A 15 29.66 3.29 -33.01
CA TYR A 15 28.53 4.21 -32.84
C TYR A 15 27.19 3.46 -32.78
N PHE A 16 26.92 2.56 -33.73
CA PHE A 16 25.68 1.77 -33.72
C PHE A 16 25.58 0.87 -32.50
N ALA A 17 26.68 0.25 -32.07
CA ALA A 17 26.71 -0.55 -30.86
C ALA A 17 26.33 0.28 -29.63
N LEU A 18 26.87 1.50 -29.49
CA LEU A 18 26.53 2.42 -28.40
C LEU A 18 25.06 2.87 -28.45
N VAL A 19 24.53 3.16 -29.65
CA VAL A 19 23.11 3.52 -29.81
C VAL A 19 22.20 2.36 -29.38
N ILE A 20 22.49 1.14 -29.82
CA ILE A 20 21.71 -0.05 -29.44
C ILE A 20 21.78 -0.29 -27.93
N LEU A 21 22.97 -0.16 -27.33
CA LEU A 21 23.14 -0.28 -25.88
C LEU A 21 22.33 0.77 -25.12
N GLY A 22 22.35 2.03 -25.59
CA GLY A 22 21.57 3.12 -25.02
C GLY A 22 20.06 2.84 -25.06
N LEU A 23 19.54 2.37 -26.21
CA LEU A 23 18.13 2.01 -26.37
C LEU A 23 17.74 0.80 -25.51
N ALA A 24 18.61 -0.21 -25.39
CA ALA A 24 18.37 -1.35 -24.54
C ALA A 24 18.31 -0.95 -23.06
N ALA A 25 19.23 -0.08 -22.61
CA ALA A 25 19.25 0.43 -21.24
C ALA A 25 17.98 1.22 -20.90
N THR A 26 17.48 2.07 -21.80
CA THR A 26 16.24 2.82 -21.55
C THR A 26 15.02 1.91 -21.47
N VAL A 27 14.88 0.92 -22.36
CA VAL A 27 13.78 -0.05 -22.32
C VAL A 27 13.80 -0.86 -21.02
N MET A 28 14.98 -1.30 -20.57
CA MET A 28 15.12 -2.02 -19.30
C MET A 28 14.68 -1.15 -18.11
N LEU A 29 15.14 0.11 -18.06
CA LEU A 29 14.77 1.05 -17.00
C LEU A 29 13.27 1.35 -17.00
N THR A 30 12.66 1.54 -18.18
CA THR A 30 11.22 1.76 -18.31
C THR A 30 10.43 0.56 -17.80
N ASN A 31 10.81 -0.67 -18.18
CA ASN A 31 10.12 -1.88 -17.73
C ASN A 31 10.20 -2.06 -16.21
N HIS A 32 11.36 -1.77 -15.60
CA HIS A 32 11.53 -1.81 -14.15
C HIS A 32 10.58 -0.84 -13.44
N ASN A 33 10.53 0.42 -13.89
CA ASN A 33 9.66 1.44 -13.31
C ASN A 33 8.17 1.12 -13.52
N MET A 34 7.80 0.54 -14.67
CA MET A 34 6.42 0.13 -14.93
C MET A 34 5.95 -0.99 -14.00
N ARG A 35 6.80 -1.98 -13.72
CA ARG A 35 6.47 -3.08 -12.80
C ARG A 35 6.21 -2.57 -11.39
N GLU A 36 7.08 -1.69 -10.90
CA GLU A 36 6.90 -1.09 -9.58
C GLU A 36 5.63 -0.23 -9.48
N ALA A 37 5.32 0.53 -10.54
CA ALA A 37 4.08 1.30 -10.61
C ALA A 37 2.85 0.37 -10.56
N GLN A 38 2.87 -0.74 -11.31
CA GLN A 38 1.79 -1.74 -11.28
C GLN A 38 1.60 -2.38 -9.90
N ARG A 39 2.71 -2.69 -9.20
CA ARG A 39 2.65 -3.23 -7.83
C ARG A 39 2.02 -2.21 -6.86
N THR A 40 2.41 -0.94 -6.97
CA THR A 40 1.83 0.14 -6.15
C THR A 40 0.33 0.31 -6.40
N GLU A 41 -0.11 0.27 -7.66
CA GLU A 41 -1.54 0.32 -7.99
C GLU A 41 -2.31 -0.91 -7.49
N THR A 42 -1.67 -2.08 -7.48
CA THR A 42 -2.28 -3.31 -6.95
C THR A 42 -2.44 -3.21 -5.43
N ALA A 43 -1.39 -2.79 -4.71
CA ALA A 43 -1.44 -2.52 -3.27
C ALA A 43 -2.53 -1.49 -2.94
N LYS A 44 -2.67 -0.44 -3.75
CA LYS A 44 -3.72 0.57 -3.57
C LYS A 44 -5.12 -0.03 -3.70
N LYS A 45 -5.38 -0.84 -4.73
CA LYS A 45 -6.69 -1.52 -4.91
C LYS A 45 -7.01 -2.47 -3.76
N GLU A 46 -6.00 -3.17 -3.26
CA GLU A 46 -6.16 -4.04 -2.09
C GLU A 46 -6.48 -3.24 -0.82
N ALA A 47 -5.82 -2.10 -0.62
CA ALA A 47 -6.13 -1.18 0.46
C ALA A 47 -7.54 -0.55 0.31
N GLU A 48 -7.97 -0.25 -0.91
CA GLU A 48 -9.34 0.21 -1.20
C GLU A 48 -10.37 -0.86 -0.83
N ARG A 49 -10.07 -2.15 -1.07
CA ARG A 49 -10.92 -3.27 -0.63
C ARG A 49 -11.00 -3.35 0.89
N LEU A 50 -9.87 -3.20 1.60
CA LEU A 50 -9.85 -3.10 3.06
C LEU A 50 -10.68 -1.90 3.53
N ALA A 51 -10.52 -0.74 2.90
CA ALA A 51 -11.27 0.47 3.24
C ALA A 51 -12.78 0.32 3.01
N GLU A 52 -13.19 -0.34 1.92
CA GLU A 52 -14.60 -0.64 1.66
C GLU A 52 -15.19 -1.55 2.73
N TRP A 53 -14.45 -2.60 3.13
CA TRP A 53 -14.86 -3.47 4.22
C TRP A 53 -14.98 -2.71 5.54
N LEU A 54 -13.97 -1.93 5.92
CA LEU A 54 -13.99 -1.10 7.13
C LEU A 54 -15.16 -0.11 7.14
N THR A 55 -15.49 0.46 5.98
CA THR A 55 -16.63 1.38 5.84
C THR A 55 -17.96 0.65 6.11
N LYS A 56 -18.17 -0.50 5.47
CA LYS A 56 -19.39 -1.31 5.68
C LYS A 56 -19.50 -1.82 7.12
N ALA A 57 -18.38 -2.27 7.70
CA ALA A 57 -18.31 -2.70 9.08
C ALA A 57 -18.59 -1.55 10.06
N GLY A 58 -18.05 -0.36 9.81
CA GLY A 58 -18.35 0.84 10.58
C GLY A 58 -19.81 1.27 10.52
N GLU A 59 -20.44 1.17 9.35
CA GLU A 59 -21.87 1.42 9.18
C GLU A 59 -22.74 0.42 9.95
N ALA A 60 -22.36 -0.87 9.94
CA ALA A 60 -23.04 -1.91 10.70
C ALA A 60 -22.90 -1.65 12.22
N ARG A 61 -21.69 -1.35 12.68
CA ARG A 61 -21.40 -1.00 14.08
C ARG A 61 -22.19 0.23 14.53
N ALA A 62 -22.31 1.26 13.69
CA ALA A 62 -23.13 2.43 13.96
C ALA A 62 -24.63 2.09 14.15
N LYS A 63 -25.11 1.04 13.48
CA LYS A 63 -26.48 0.50 13.62
C LYS A 63 -26.60 -0.55 14.73
N LYS A 64 -25.51 -0.89 15.43
CA LYS A 64 -25.42 -1.98 16.41
C LYS A 64 -25.68 -3.37 15.81
N GLU A 65 -25.37 -3.52 14.52
CA GLU A 65 -25.37 -4.79 13.79
C GLU A 65 -23.96 -5.37 13.77
N SER A 66 -23.83 -6.67 13.52
CA SER A 66 -22.52 -7.31 13.37
C SER A 66 -21.81 -6.81 12.12
N SER A 67 -20.49 -6.61 12.22
CA SER A 67 -19.62 -6.32 11.07
C SER A 67 -19.41 -7.52 10.13
N GLY A 68 -19.94 -8.70 10.48
CA GLY A 68 -19.72 -9.96 9.79
C GLY A 68 -18.40 -10.66 10.17
N VAL A 69 -17.62 -10.06 11.08
CA VAL A 69 -16.44 -10.65 11.71
C VAL A 69 -16.54 -10.41 13.21
N ASP A 70 -16.87 -11.43 13.99
CA ASP A 70 -17.13 -11.28 15.42
C ASP A 70 -15.96 -10.65 16.20
N ALA A 71 -14.72 -10.97 15.81
CA ALA A 71 -13.51 -10.40 16.41
C ALA A 71 -13.32 -8.90 16.15
N CYS A 72 -14.11 -8.34 15.23
CA CYS A 72 -14.16 -6.92 14.89
C CYS A 72 -15.36 -6.21 15.52
N ASP A 73 -16.22 -6.92 16.24
CA ASP A 73 -17.35 -6.35 16.97
C ASP A 73 -16.99 -6.14 18.46
N PRO A 74 -17.59 -5.15 19.15
CA PRO A 74 -17.38 -4.97 20.58
C PRO A 74 -17.82 -6.22 21.37
N PRO A 75 -17.13 -6.61 22.45
CA PRO A 75 -16.07 -5.88 23.16
C PRO A 75 -14.64 -6.32 22.77
N SER A 76 -14.37 -6.53 21.48
CA SER A 76 -13.06 -7.00 21.00
C SER A 76 -12.00 -5.88 20.93
N GLU A 77 -10.74 -6.29 20.78
CA GLU A 77 -9.59 -5.41 20.55
C GLU A 77 -9.15 -5.46 19.08
N TRP A 78 -8.49 -4.40 18.63
CA TRP A 78 -8.04 -4.27 17.24
C TRP A 78 -7.14 -5.42 16.80
N ALA A 79 -6.27 -5.95 17.66
CA ALA A 79 -5.40 -7.08 17.32
C ALA A 79 -6.20 -8.32 16.87
N ALA A 80 -7.25 -8.67 17.62
CA ALA A 80 -8.10 -9.83 17.30
C ALA A 80 -8.86 -9.59 15.98
N CYS A 81 -9.34 -8.37 15.77
CA CYS A 81 -9.98 -7.98 14.51
C CYS A 81 -9.01 -8.09 13.33
N GLN A 82 -7.81 -7.53 13.46
CA GLN A 82 -6.80 -7.54 12.41
C GLN A 82 -6.38 -8.97 12.06
N GLU A 83 -6.18 -9.84 13.05
CA GLU A 83 -5.88 -11.24 12.82
C GLU A 83 -7.02 -11.95 12.07
N ALA A 84 -8.27 -11.74 12.49
CA ALA A 84 -9.43 -12.34 11.82
C ALA A 84 -9.63 -11.81 10.38
N LEU A 85 -9.30 -10.55 10.14
CA LEU A 85 -9.35 -9.94 8.81
C LEU A 85 -8.32 -10.53 7.85
N LEU A 86 -7.08 -10.68 8.33
CA LEU A 86 -5.94 -11.16 7.54
C LEU A 86 -5.89 -12.69 7.45
N ASN A 87 -6.67 -13.41 8.26
CA ASN A 87 -6.84 -14.85 8.12
C ASN A 87 -7.33 -15.18 6.70
N LYS A 88 -6.89 -16.30 6.12
CA LYS A 88 -7.26 -16.75 4.77
C LYS A 88 -8.77 -16.79 4.52
N GLU A 89 -9.57 -17.07 5.54
CA GLU A 89 -11.04 -17.12 5.48
C GLU A 89 -11.70 -15.76 5.76
N GLY A 90 -10.91 -14.78 6.19
CA GLY A 90 -11.34 -13.43 6.48
C GLY A 90 -11.71 -12.63 5.22
N PRO A 91 -12.46 -11.53 5.37
CA PRO A 91 -12.92 -10.67 4.26
C PRO A 91 -11.79 -10.17 3.35
N ILE A 92 -10.58 -10.06 3.89
CA ILE A 92 -9.38 -9.62 3.18
C ILE A 92 -8.25 -10.66 3.24
N GLY A 93 -8.53 -11.92 3.53
CA GLY A 93 -7.52 -12.98 3.73
C GLY A 93 -6.55 -13.29 2.59
N GLY A 94 -6.81 -12.73 1.41
CA GLY A 94 -5.90 -12.78 0.26
C GLY A 94 -4.95 -11.58 0.14
N LEU A 95 -5.07 -10.58 1.02
CA LEU A 95 -4.13 -9.44 1.04
C LEU A 95 -2.74 -9.96 1.39
N HIS A 96 -1.76 -9.54 0.61
CA HIS A 96 -0.35 -9.77 0.87
C HIS A 96 0.43 -8.55 0.39
N ASN A 97 1.68 -8.43 0.80
CA ASN A 97 2.51 -7.35 0.31
C ASN A 97 2.97 -7.67 -1.12
N VAL A 98 2.37 -7.00 -2.10
CA VAL A 98 2.67 -7.20 -3.54
C VAL A 98 3.95 -6.48 -3.98
N ILE A 99 4.54 -5.67 -3.11
CA ILE A 99 5.76 -4.92 -3.41
C ILE A 99 6.99 -5.69 -2.89
N GLU A 100 6.95 -6.08 -1.62
CA GLU A 100 7.95 -6.90 -0.94
C GLU A 100 7.33 -8.24 -0.54
N ASP A 101 7.72 -9.33 -1.20
CA ASP A 101 7.08 -10.66 -1.05
C ASP A 101 7.14 -11.18 0.42
N ASP A 102 8.22 -10.89 1.14
CA ASP A 102 8.41 -11.22 2.57
C ASP A 102 8.13 -10.02 3.50
N GLY A 103 7.54 -8.95 2.97
CA GLY A 103 7.23 -7.72 3.70
C GLY A 103 6.03 -7.85 4.64
N LEU A 104 5.90 -6.87 5.53
CA LEU A 104 4.74 -6.77 6.42
C LEU A 104 3.48 -6.47 5.60
N ILE A 105 2.36 -7.11 5.96
CA ILE A 105 1.05 -6.79 5.39
C ILE A 105 0.53 -5.49 6.01
N VAL A 106 0.63 -5.37 7.33
CA VAL A 106 0.26 -4.16 8.09
C VAL A 106 1.47 -3.73 8.91
N ALA A 107 1.78 -2.43 8.88
CA ALA A 107 2.84 -1.84 9.68
C ALA A 107 2.32 -0.62 10.45
N GLU A 108 2.97 -0.31 11.57
CA GLU A 108 2.62 0.87 12.37
C GLU A 108 3.09 2.16 11.68
N THR A 109 4.24 2.10 11.03
CA THR A 109 4.85 3.24 10.35
C THR A 109 5.39 2.82 8.99
N CYS A 110 5.47 3.78 8.08
CA CYS A 110 6.15 3.63 6.80
C CYS A 110 7.57 4.18 6.99
N ASP A 111 8.54 3.29 7.17
CA ASP A 111 9.88 3.62 7.67
C ASP A 111 10.96 3.18 6.67
N LYS A 112 11.72 4.15 6.18
CA LYS A 112 12.82 3.91 5.22
C LYS A 112 13.97 3.07 5.79
N GLU A 113 14.10 2.98 7.11
CA GLU A 113 15.11 2.15 7.77
C GLU A 113 14.66 0.68 7.87
N LYS A 114 13.37 0.41 7.62
CA LYS A 114 12.73 -0.90 7.69
C LYS A 114 12.11 -1.24 6.34
N SER A 115 12.90 -1.88 5.48
CA SER A 115 12.47 -2.24 4.12
C SER A 115 11.23 -3.11 4.11
N GLU A 116 10.99 -3.91 5.15
CA GLU A 116 9.79 -4.74 5.31
C GLU A 116 8.48 -3.92 5.40
N THR A 117 8.55 -2.62 5.68
CA THR A 117 7.37 -1.74 5.71
C THR A 117 6.98 -1.28 4.31
N HIS A 118 7.84 -1.44 3.30
CA HIS A 118 7.57 -1.02 1.93
C HIS A 118 6.42 -1.86 1.35
N GLY A 119 5.33 -1.20 0.94
CA GLY A 119 4.11 -1.84 0.48
C GLY A 119 3.12 -2.25 1.58
N ALA A 120 3.50 -2.10 2.85
CA ALA A 120 2.60 -2.40 3.96
C ALA A 120 1.44 -1.40 4.05
N TYR A 121 0.30 -1.88 4.56
CA TYR A 121 -0.83 -1.04 4.92
C TYR A 121 -0.58 -0.37 6.26
N ILE A 122 -0.82 0.93 6.35
CA ILE A 122 -0.75 1.68 7.60
C ILE A 122 -2.14 2.12 7.97
N ILE A 123 -2.57 1.83 9.20
CA ILE A 123 -3.87 2.24 9.71
C ILE A 123 -3.62 3.17 10.89
N GLU A 124 -4.12 4.38 10.79
CA GLU A 124 -4.04 5.38 11.86
C GLU A 124 -5.40 5.58 12.49
N ASN A 125 -5.42 5.68 13.82
CA ASN A 125 -6.58 6.11 14.57
C ASN A 125 -6.49 7.61 14.87
N GLY A 126 -7.56 8.33 14.55
CA GLY A 126 -7.75 9.73 14.82
C GLY A 126 -8.35 9.92 16.20
N VAL A 127 -7.64 10.64 17.06
CA VAL A 127 -8.19 11.10 18.34
C VAL A 127 -8.88 12.44 18.10
N PRO A 128 -10.17 12.58 18.46
CA PRO A 128 -10.88 13.83 18.29
C PRO A 128 -10.15 14.97 18.99
N PRO A 129 -10.06 16.14 18.36
CA PRO A 129 -9.27 17.24 18.89
C PRO A 129 -9.84 17.74 20.22
N GLY A 130 -8.94 18.15 21.12
CA GLY A 130 -9.31 19.05 22.21
C GLY A 130 -9.77 20.41 21.65
N PRO A 131 -10.48 21.23 22.45
CA PRO A 131 -10.97 22.54 21.98
C PRO A 131 -9.84 23.40 21.41
N GLY A 132 -9.95 23.77 20.13
CA GLY A 132 -8.98 24.65 19.43
C GLY A 132 -7.73 23.96 18.86
N LEU A 133 -7.64 22.62 18.92
CA LEU A 133 -6.51 21.86 18.36
C LEU A 133 -6.91 21.09 17.10
N PRO A 134 -5.97 20.75 16.21
CA PRO A 134 -6.22 19.79 15.14
C PRO A 134 -6.31 18.36 15.69
N PRO A 135 -7.03 17.45 15.00
CA PRO A 135 -7.07 16.03 15.38
C PRO A 135 -5.67 15.43 15.36
N ALA A 136 -5.34 14.65 16.39
CA ALA A 136 -4.11 13.90 16.46
C ALA A 136 -4.29 12.54 15.78
N TRP A 137 -3.30 12.13 15.00
CA TRP A 137 -3.30 10.85 14.27
C TRP A 137 -2.10 10.04 14.75
N ALA A 138 -2.36 8.80 15.12
CA ALA A 138 -1.34 7.84 15.52
C ALA A 138 -1.66 6.48 14.91
N ALA A 139 -0.66 5.63 14.72
CA ALA A 139 -0.89 4.24 14.33
C ALA A 139 -1.89 3.59 15.30
N ILE A 140 -2.84 2.82 14.76
CA ILE A 140 -3.73 2.03 15.61
C ILE A 140 -2.89 0.96 16.32
N THR A 141 -3.08 0.82 17.62
CA THR A 141 -2.33 -0.13 18.43
C THR A 141 -3.14 -1.41 18.64
N ALA A 142 -2.44 -2.53 18.86
CA ALA A 142 -3.04 -3.84 19.10
C ALA A 142 -4.10 -3.84 20.21
N ASP A 143 -3.88 -3.05 21.28
CA ASP A 143 -4.72 -2.91 22.47
C ASP A 143 -5.88 -1.91 22.29
N THR A 144 -6.03 -1.30 21.10
CA THR A 144 -7.13 -0.37 20.84
C THR A 144 -8.46 -1.12 20.95
N LYS A 145 -9.24 -0.76 21.96
CA LYS A 145 -10.57 -1.31 22.18
C LYS A 145 -11.56 -0.82 21.14
N LEU A 146 -12.42 -1.72 20.70
CA LEU A 146 -13.46 -1.41 19.73
C LEU A 146 -14.78 -1.00 20.37
N ASP A 147 -14.80 -0.65 21.66
CA ASP A 147 -16.02 -0.28 22.39
C ASP A 147 -16.62 1.07 21.95
N ALA A 148 -15.80 1.94 21.36
CA ALA A 148 -16.21 3.27 20.90
C ALA A 148 -15.96 3.43 19.39
N PRO A 149 -16.68 4.35 18.73
CA PRO A 149 -16.40 4.68 17.34
C PRO A 149 -14.97 5.20 17.16
N LEU A 150 -14.28 4.69 16.15
CA LEU A 150 -12.93 5.07 15.76
C LEU A 150 -12.99 5.89 14.46
N THR A 151 -12.03 6.80 14.29
CA THR A 151 -11.84 7.47 13.00
C THR A 151 -10.55 6.94 12.40
N LEU A 152 -10.63 6.08 11.40
CA LEU A 152 -9.49 5.40 10.83
C LEU A 152 -9.01 6.08 9.55
N ARG A 153 -7.70 6.15 9.34
CA ARG A 153 -7.09 6.46 8.04
C ARG A 153 -6.30 5.27 7.55
N VAL A 154 -6.57 4.87 6.32
CA VAL A 154 -5.85 3.78 5.66
C VAL A 154 -4.87 4.38 4.66
N PHE A 155 -3.63 3.90 4.71
CA PHE A 155 -2.56 4.27 3.79
C PHE A 155 -1.86 3.04 3.24
N VAL A 156 -1.15 3.21 2.12
CA VAL A 156 -0.16 2.26 1.61
C VAL A 156 1.23 2.90 1.71
N CYS A 157 2.22 2.15 2.17
CA CYS A 157 3.61 2.59 2.18
C CYS A 157 4.22 2.50 0.77
N GLY A 158 4.40 3.65 0.10
CA GLY A 158 4.89 3.70 -1.29
C GLY A 158 6.41 3.58 -1.43
N ARG A 159 6.90 3.61 -2.69
CA ARG A 159 8.32 3.47 -3.07
C ARG A 159 9.32 4.36 -2.33
N SER A 160 8.94 5.60 -2.00
CA SER A 160 9.81 6.51 -1.25
C SER A 160 9.50 6.55 0.25
N PHE A 161 8.90 5.48 0.78
CA PHE A 161 8.44 5.40 2.17
C PHE A 161 7.55 6.57 2.57
N HIS A 162 6.73 7.05 1.63
CA HIS A 162 5.67 7.99 1.90
C HIS A 162 4.34 7.24 2.04
N LYS A 163 3.49 7.74 2.93
CA LYS A 163 2.13 7.24 3.10
C LYS A 163 1.26 7.74 1.94
N ILE A 164 0.79 6.83 1.11
CA ILE A 164 -0.19 7.12 0.06
C ILE A 164 -1.58 7.02 0.70
N PRO A 165 -2.35 8.13 0.81
CA PRO A 165 -3.67 8.11 1.42
C PRO A 165 -4.65 7.32 0.54
N VAL A 166 -5.42 6.43 1.18
CA VAL A 166 -6.45 5.62 0.52
C VAL A 166 -7.84 6.10 0.93
N ALA A 167 -8.12 6.09 2.23
CA ALA A 167 -9.42 6.47 2.76
C ALA A 167 -9.33 6.98 4.20
N GLU A 168 -10.30 7.83 4.57
CA GLU A 168 -10.62 8.19 5.96
C GLU A 168 -12.04 7.69 6.26
N ILE A 169 -12.19 6.91 7.33
CA ILE A 169 -13.35 6.06 7.59
C ILE A 169 -13.81 6.27 9.03
N LYS A 170 -15.11 6.29 9.25
CA LYS A 170 -15.70 6.18 10.59
C LYS A 170 -16.05 4.72 10.84
N TYR A 171 -15.45 4.12 11.86
CA TYR A 171 -15.54 2.71 12.21
C TYR A 171 -16.21 2.50 13.58
#